data_AF-A0A7C4J751-F1
#
_entry.id   AF-A0A7C4J751-F1
#
_cell.length_a   1.000
_cell.length_b   1.000
_cell.length_c   1.000
_cell.angle_alpha   90.00
_cell.angle_beta   90.00
_cell.angle_gamma   90.00
#
_symmetry.space_group_name_H-M   'P 1'
#
loop_
_entity.id
_entity.type
_entity.pdbx_description
1 polymer ?
#
loop_
_entity_poly.entity_id
_entity_poly.type
_entity_poly.pdbx_seq_one_letter_code
_entity_poly.pdbx_strand_id
1 'polypeptide(L)'
;MRQLRGLFASGVTVITTRHADGLRGITVSAFSALSLDPPLVLICLAKEAEAHEVIAASGVFGVNILSDDQEFLSERFAARAPLV
;
A
#
# COMPACT_ATOMS: atom_id res chain seq x y z
N MET A 1 -20.08 -4.07 5.36
CA MET A 1 -18.89 -3.91 4.49
C MET A 1 -17.59 -4.44 5.12
N ARG A 2 -17.17 -4.01 6.32
CA ARG A 2 -15.92 -4.51 6.96
C ARG A 2 -15.89 -6.03 7.14
N GLN A 3 -16.96 -6.63 7.67
CA GLN A 3 -17.06 -8.08 7.84
C GLN A 3 -16.98 -8.83 6.52
N LEU A 4 -17.69 -8.35 5.48
CA LEU A 4 -17.65 -8.96 4.14
C LEU A 4 -16.24 -8.96 3.54
N ARG A 5 -15.50 -7.86 3.67
CA ARG A 5 -14.09 -7.78 3.20
C ARG A 5 -13.19 -8.77 3.93
N GLY A 6 -13.46 -9.05 5.21
CA GLY A 6 -12.71 -10.06 5.97
C GLY A 6 -12.92 -11.50 5.48
N LEU A 7 -13.96 -11.75 4.69
CA LEU A 7 -14.21 -13.07 4.09
C LEU A 7 -13.48 -13.27 2.75
N PHE A 8 -12.99 -12.18 2.13
CA PHE A 8 -12.29 -12.23 0.86
C PHE A 8 -10.79 -12.10 1.10
N ALA A 9 -10.10 -13.24 1.14
CA ALA A 9 -8.65 -13.27 1.37
C ALA A 9 -7.90 -12.52 0.25
N SER A 10 -6.91 -11.73 0.64
CA SER A 10 -6.01 -11.03 -0.27
C SER A 10 -4.57 -11.18 0.21
N GLY A 11 -3.61 -10.97 -0.69
CA GLY A 11 -2.23 -10.72 -0.28
C GLY A 11 -2.09 -9.43 0.53
N VAL A 12 -0.91 -9.24 1.11
CA VAL A 12 -0.52 -8.01 1.81
C VAL A 12 0.63 -7.36 1.04
N THR A 13 0.53 -6.05 0.83
CA THR A 13 1.60 -5.27 0.19
C THR A 13 1.98 -4.08 1.06
N VAL A 14 3.23 -3.66 0.98
CA VAL A 14 3.68 -2.35 1.47
C VAL A 14 3.93 -1.47 0.26
N ILE A 15 3.21 -0.35 0.20
CA ILE A 15 3.39 0.68 -0.81
C ILE A 15 4.38 1.69 -0.27
N THR A 16 5.46 1.93 -1.01
CA THR A 16 6.49 2.90 -0.63
C THR A 16 6.52 4.07 -1.60
N THR A 17 6.85 5.25 -1.11
CA THR A 17 7.09 6.41 -1.98
C THR A 17 8.15 7.34 -1.39
N ARG A 18 8.58 8.32 -2.18
CA ARG A 18 9.50 9.37 -1.75
C ARG A 18 8.72 10.52 -1.13
N HIS A 19 9.22 11.04 -0.02
CA HIS A 19 8.78 12.27 0.62
C HIS A 19 9.98 13.19 0.83
N ALA A 20 9.74 14.46 1.18
CA ALA A 20 10.79 15.48 1.29
C ALA A 20 11.87 15.14 2.35
N ASP A 21 11.50 14.41 3.39
CA ASP A 21 12.36 14.05 4.53
C ASP A 21 12.78 12.57 4.54
N GLY A 22 12.42 11.78 3.52
CA GLY A 22 12.76 10.36 3.46
C GLY A 22 11.78 9.50 2.67
N LEU A 23 11.90 8.20 2.84
CA LEU A 23 10.93 7.24 2.30
C LEU A 23 9.73 7.14 3.24
N ARG A 24 8.56 6.89 2.66
CA ARG A 24 7.32 6.60 3.39
C ARG A 24 6.74 5.28 2.94
N GLY A 25 6.16 4.51 3.86
CA GLY A 25 5.49 3.25 3.59
C GLY A 25 4.07 3.19 4.17
N ILE A 26 3.20 2.40 3.53
CA ILE A 26 1.87 2.05 4.03
C ILE A 26 1.48 0.63 3.64
N THR A 27 0.88 -0.11 4.56
CA THR A 27 0.31 -1.43 4.30
C THR A 27 -1.01 -1.31 3.57
N VAL A 28 -1.12 -1.99 2.42
CA VAL A 28 -2.29 -2.01 1.54
C VAL A 28 -2.61 -3.44 1.12
N SER A 29 -3.86 -3.83 1.27
CA SER A 29 -4.40 -5.09 0.72
C SER A 29 -5.16 -4.91 -0.59
N ALA A 30 -5.54 -3.67 -0.93
CA ALA A 30 -6.27 -3.33 -2.16
C ALA A 30 -5.31 -3.07 -3.32
N PHE A 31 -4.60 -4.11 -3.74
CA PHE A 31 -3.71 -4.16 -4.90
C PHE A 31 -4.30 -5.07 -5.99
N SER A 32 -4.14 -4.70 -7.26
CA SER A 32 -4.50 -5.55 -8.38
C SER A 32 -3.54 -5.36 -9.55
N ALA A 33 -3.18 -6.47 -10.21
CA ALA A 33 -2.67 -6.41 -11.58
C ALA A 33 -3.79 -5.92 -12.50
N LEU A 34 -3.46 -5.02 -13.43
CA LEU A 34 -4.42 -4.40 -14.34
C LEU A 34 -4.18 -4.80 -15.79
N SER A 35 -2.91 -4.82 -16.23
CA SER A 35 -2.55 -5.16 -17.60
C SER A 35 -1.15 -5.77 -17.62
N LEU A 36 -0.92 -6.67 -18.59
CA LEU A 36 0.40 -7.23 -18.87
C LEU A 36 1.15 -6.43 -19.93
N ASP A 37 0.43 -5.91 -20.93
CA ASP A 37 0.99 -5.13 -22.03
C ASP A 37 0.10 -3.90 -22.34
N PRO A 38 0.50 -2.68 -21.92
CA PRO A 38 1.67 -2.40 -21.09
C PRO A 38 1.49 -2.96 -19.66
N PRO A 39 2.58 -3.21 -18.91
CA PRO A 39 2.50 -3.71 -17.55
C PRO A 39 1.92 -2.64 -16.62
N LEU A 40 0.70 -2.85 -16.13
CA LEU A 40 -0.01 -1.93 -15.26
C LEU A 40 -0.49 -2.62 -13.99
N VAL A 41 -0.44 -1.88 -12.89
CA VAL A 41 -1.00 -2.26 -11.60
C VAL A 41 -1.79 -1.08 -11.03
N LEU A 42 -2.70 -1.35 -10.11
CA LEU A 42 -3.41 -0.32 -9.37
C LEU A 42 -3.41 -0.62 -7.87
N ILE A 43 -3.47 0.46 -7.09
CA ILE A 43 -3.69 0.43 -5.64
C ILE A 43 -4.86 1.34 -5.30
N CYS A 44 -5.65 0.97 -4.31
CA CYS A 44 -6.76 1.79 -3.83
C CYS A 44 -6.47 2.33 -2.44
N LEU A 45 -6.42 3.66 -2.31
CA LEU A 45 -6.20 4.38 -1.06
C LEU A 45 -7.45 5.20 -0.71
N ALA A 46 -7.67 5.43 0.59
CA ALA A 46 -8.64 6.43 1.02
C ALA A 46 -8.13 7.82 0.61
N LYS A 47 -9.02 8.70 0.16
CA LYS A 47 -8.62 10.05 -0.30
C LYS A 47 -8.06 10.89 0.83
N GLU A 48 -8.55 10.65 2.04
CA GLU A 48 -8.16 11.32 3.29
C GLU A 48 -6.90 10.72 3.91
N ALA A 49 -6.33 9.65 3.32
CA ALA A 49 -5.10 9.07 3.81
C ALA A 49 -3.90 9.94 3.43
N GLU A 50 -3.02 10.23 4.40
CA GLU A 50 -1.76 10.95 4.17
C GLU A 50 -0.95 10.32 3.01
N ALA A 51 -0.94 8.98 2.90
CA ALA A 51 -0.26 8.27 1.82
C ALA A 51 -0.77 8.67 0.42
N HIS A 52 -2.07 8.97 0.27
CA HIS A 52 -2.62 9.41 -1.01
C HIS A 52 -2.01 10.74 -1.44
N GLU A 53 -1.91 11.71 -0.52
CA GLU A 53 -1.28 13.01 -0.79
C GLU A 53 0.21 12.88 -1.09
N VAL A 54 0.94 12.09 -0.29
CA VAL A 54 2.39 11.90 -0.46
C VAL A 54 2.71 11.20 -1.78
N ILE A 55 1.96 10.14 -2.15
CA ILE A 55 2.15 9.44 -3.43
C ILE A 55 1.83 10.36 -4.61
N ALA A 56 0.75 11.13 -4.52
CA ALA A 56 0.38 12.08 -5.56
C ALA A 56 1.45 13.18 -5.76
N ALA A 57 2.01 13.71 -4.67
CA ALA A 57 3.08 14.70 -4.73
C ALA A 57 4.41 14.13 -5.27
N SER A 58 4.72 12.88 -4.93
CA SER A 58 5.92 12.17 -5.39
C SER A 58 5.84 11.77 -6.87
N GLY A 59 4.64 11.47 -7.38
CA GLY A 59 4.40 11.00 -8.74
C GLY A 59 4.85 9.56 -9.01
N VAL A 60 5.45 8.89 -8.02
CA VAL A 60 5.92 7.50 -8.13
C VAL A 60 5.62 6.72 -6.85
N PHE A 61 5.47 5.40 -6.98
CA PHE A 61 5.40 4.49 -5.84
C PHE A 61 6.01 3.14 -6.19
N GLY A 62 6.43 2.41 -5.16
CA GLY A 62 6.87 1.01 -5.24
C GLY A 62 5.85 0.09 -4.57
N VAL A 63 5.71 -1.12 -5.09
CA VAL A 63 4.85 -2.18 -4.51
C VAL A 63 5.74 -3.30 -4.02
N ASN A 64 5.67 -3.60 -2.72
CA ASN A 64 6.40 -4.70 -2.09
C ASN A 64 5.37 -5.74 -1.65
N ILE A 65 5.37 -6.92 -2.28
CA ILE A 65 4.48 -8.03 -1.89
C ILE A 65 5.15 -8.77 -0.74
N LEU A 66 4.46 -8.89 0.40
CA LEU A 66 5.02 -9.50 1.60
C LEU A 66 4.80 -11.01 1.62
N SER A 67 5.78 -11.73 2.17
CA SER A 67 5.65 -13.13 2.59
C SER A 67 5.15 -13.24 4.04
N ASP A 68 4.80 -14.46 4.44
CA ASP A 68 4.25 -14.78 5.77
C ASP A 68 5.19 -14.40 6.93
N ASP A 69 6.50 -14.59 6.74
CA ASP A 69 7.54 -14.23 7.72
C ASP A 69 7.75 -12.71 7.89
N GLN A 70 7.07 -11.89 7.08
CA GLN A 70 7.16 -10.44 7.08
C GLN A 70 5.95 -9.75 7.71
N GLU A 71 5.16 -10.46 8.54
CA GLU A 71 4.03 -9.89 9.28
C GLU A 71 4.44 -8.62 10.05
N PHE A 72 5.63 -8.59 10.65
CA PHE A 72 6.15 -7.43 11.38
C PHE A 72 6.26 -6.16 10.51
N LEU A 73 6.51 -6.29 9.19
CA LEU A 73 6.51 -5.16 8.26
C LEU A 73 5.08 -4.68 7.99
N SER A 74 4.16 -5.63 7.78
CA SER A 74 2.73 -5.32 7.61
C SER A 74 2.19 -4.51 8.80
N GLU A 75 2.51 -4.94 10.02
CA GLU A 75 2.11 -4.25 11.25
C GLU A 75 2.76 -2.87 11.38
N ARG A 76 4.06 -2.77 11.10
CA ARG A 76 4.82 -1.51 11.18
C ARG A 76 4.23 -0.42 10.27
N PHE A 77 3.81 -0.79 9.06
CA PHE A 77 3.27 0.14 8.06
C PHE A 77 1.73 0.21 8.05
N ALA A 78 1.03 -0.46 8.96
CA ALA A 78 -0.42 -0.37 9.05
C ALA A 78 -0.86 1.04 9.46
N ALA A 79 -1.94 1.55 8.86
CA ALA A 79 -2.46 2.92 8.97
C ALA A 79 -2.83 3.41 10.40
N ARG A 80 -2.53 2.64 11.44
CA ARG A 80 -2.56 3.07 12.85
C ARG A 80 -1.26 3.73 13.30
N ALA A 81 -0.17 3.58 12.54
CA ALA A 81 1.10 4.25 12.75
C ALA A 81 1.23 5.46 11.79
N PRO A 82 2.00 6.51 12.16
CA PRO A 82 2.41 7.56 11.21
C PRO A 82 3.05 6.95 9.97
N LEU A 83 3.07 7.64 8.83
CA LEU A 83 3.85 7.15 7.68
C LEU A 83 5.33 7.05 8.10
N VAL A 84 5.86 5.82 8.14
CA VAL A 84 7.25 5.51 8.53
C VAL A 84 8.10 5.11 7.34
#